data_AF-A0A254NM20-F1
#
_entry.id   AF-A0A254NM20-F1
#
_cell.length_a   1.000
_cell.length_b   1.000
_cell.length_c   1.000
_cell.angle_alpha   90.00
_cell.angle_beta   90.00
_cell.angle_gamma   90.00
#
_symmetry.space_group_name_H-M   'P 1'
#
loop_
_entity.id
_entity.type
_entity.pdbx_description
1 polymer ?
#
loop_
_entity_poly.entity_id
_entity_poly.type
_entity_poly.pdbx_seq_one_letter_code
_entity_poly.pdbx_strand_id
1 'polypeptide(L)' 'MDGDDVILVEQRPSKDGSRWIELPVAQFKLDAGGWRVYGLDSGGRWHLVPEIPASDDFEAQLGHVTRNELGIF' A
#
# COMPACT_ATOMS: atom_id res chain seq x y z
N MET A 1 -4.00 -7.05 20.55
CA MET A 1 -2.73 -7.00 19.79
C MET A 1 -3.02 -6.12 18.61
N ASP A 2 -2.52 -4.89 18.65
CA ASP A 2 -2.51 -4.03 17.48
C ASP A 2 -1.64 -4.73 16.43
N GLY A 3 -2.20 -5.01 15.25
CA GLY A 3 -1.45 -5.64 14.17
C GLY A 3 -0.37 -4.70 13.64
N ASP A 4 0.66 -5.27 13.02
CA ASP A 4 1.67 -4.47 12.35
C ASP A 4 1.08 -3.92 11.04
N ASP A 5 0.89 -2.60 10.99
CA ASP A 5 0.39 -1.86 9.83
C ASP A 5 1.52 -1.01 9.23
N VAL A 6 1.76 -1.15 7.92
CA VAL A 6 2.77 -0.39 7.17
C VAL A 6 2.09 0.37 6.04
N ILE A 7 2.41 1.66 5.86
CA ILE A 7 1.92 2.47 4.73
C ILE A 7 3.08 2.77 3.80
N LEU A 8 2.96 2.38 2.53
CA LEU A 8 3.85 2.80 1.47
C LEU A 8 3.42 4.19 0.98
N VAL A 9 4.37 5.13 0.95
CA VAL A 9 4.15 6.49 0.47
C VAL A 9 5.03 6.79 -0.75
N GLU A 10 4.47 7.49 -1.72
CA GLU A 10 5.23 8.20 -2.76
C GLU A 10 5.66 9.55 -2.21
N GLN A 11 6.95 9.85 -2.28
CA GLN A 11 7.48 11.19 -2.04
C GLN A 11 7.70 11.91 -3.37
N ARG A 12 7.10 13.10 -3.53
CA ARG A 12 7.32 13.94 -4.72
C ARG A 12 7.23 15.43 -4.40
N PRO A 13 7.83 16.32 -5.21
CA PRO A 13 7.60 17.74 -5.08
C PRO A 13 6.12 18.11 -5.22
N SER A 14 5.68 19.13 -4.50
CA SER A 14 4.38 19.77 -4.70
C SER A 14 4.28 20.35 -6.11
N LYS A 15 3.05 20.62 -6.59
CA LYS A 15 2.83 21.18 -7.93
C LYS A 15 3.59 22.49 -8.19
N ASP A 16 3.78 23.30 -7.17
CA ASP A 16 4.51 24.57 -7.21
C ASP A 16 6.01 24.41 -6.89
N GLY A 17 6.48 23.20 -6.59
CA GLY A 17 7.87 22.89 -6.25
C GLY A 17 8.36 23.43 -4.90
N SER A 18 7.46 24.01 -4.09
CA SER A 18 7.84 24.68 -2.83
C SER A 18 8.16 23.72 -1.68
N ARG A 19 7.67 22.48 -1.76
CA ARG A 19 7.86 21.45 -0.72
C ARG A 19 7.81 20.05 -1.29
N TRP A 20 8.31 19.07 -0.53
CA TRP A 20 8.00 17.66 -0.75
C TRP A 20 6.66 17.32 -0.11
N ILE A 21 5.88 16.47 -0.78
CA ILE A 21 4.64 15.91 -0.26
C ILE A 21 4.73 14.39 -0.24
N GLU A 22 4.00 13.78 0.69
CA GLU A 22 3.84 12.35 0.81
C GLU A 22 2.43 11.97 0.38
N LEU A 23 2.33 10.98 -0.50
CA LEU A 23 1.06 10.44 -0.96
C LEU A 23 0.99 8.95 -0.61
N PRO A 24 0.03 8.52 0.21
CA PRO A 24 -0.17 7.10 0.48
C PRO A 24 -0.54 6.35 -0.80
N VAL A 25 0.15 5.24 -1.06
CA VAL A 25 -0.03 4.37 -2.23
C VAL A 25 -0.73 3.07 -1.83
N ALA A 26 -0.21 2.40 -0.81
CA ALA A 26 -0.74 1.13 -0.32
C ALA A 26 -0.58 1.00 1.19
N GLN A 27 -1.45 0.20 1.81
CA GLN A 27 -1.32 -0.22 3.20
C GLN A 27 -1.14 -1.74 3.25
N PHE A 28 -0.16 -2.19 4.04
CA PHE A 28 0.09 -3.59 4.34
C PHE A 28 -0.32 -3.85 5.78
N LYS A 29 -1.07 -4.93 6.01
CA LYS A 29 -1.46 -5.35 7.36
C LYS A 29 -1.05 -6.78 7.60
N LEU A 30 -0.37 -7.03 8.71
CA LEU A 30 -0.06 -8.38 9.16
C LEU A 30 -1.19 -8.91 10.05
N ASP A 31 -1.75 -10.06 9.67
CA ASP A 31 -2.68 -10.80 10.51
C ASP A 31 -2.34 -12.30 10.54
N ALA A 32 -3.21 -13.12 11.15
CA ALA A 32 -2.98 -14.56 11.32
C ALA A 32 -2.78 -15.32 10.00
N GLY A 33 -3.19 -14.76 8.86
CA GLY A 33 -2.98 -15.34 7.53
C GLY A 33 -1.82 -14.73 6.73
N GLY A 34 -0.97 -13.91 7.36
CA GLY A 34 0.14 -13.22 6.73
C GLY A 34 -0.18 -11.76 6.37
N TRP A 35 0.70 -11.17 5.56
CA TRP A 35 0.56 -9.80 5.05
C TRP A 35 -0.52 -9.71 3.98
N ARG A 36 -1.41 -8.73 4.12
CA ARG A 36 -2.45 -8.37 3.14
C ARG A 36 -2.25 -6.95 2.65
N VAL A 37 -2.59 -6.71 1.38
CA VAL A 37 -2.47 -5.40 0.72
C VAL A 37 -3.81 -4.71 0.59
N TYR A 38 -3.82 -3.42 0.89
CA TYR A 38 -4.97 -2.54 0.79
C TYR A 38 -4.65 -1.34 -0.11
N GLY A 39 -5.58 -1.00 -1.00
CA GLY A 39 -5.53 0.19 -1.85
C GLY A 39 -6.37 1.32 -1.28
N LEU A 40 -5.98 2.57 -1.56
CA LEU A 40 -6.72 3.76 -1.14
C LEU A 40 -7.69 4.19 -2.25
N ASP A 41 -8.98 4.29 -1.93
CA ASP A 41 -9.96 4.82 -2.88
C ASP A 41 -9.94 6.36 -2.98
N SER A 42 -10.69 6.91 -3.93
CA SER A 42 -10.84 8.36 -4.11
C SER A 42 -11.53 9.08 -2.95
N GLY A 43 -12.19 8.34 -2.05
CA GLY A 43 -12.80 8.83 -0.82
C GLY A 43 -11.87 8.78 0.38
N GLY A 44 -10.62 8.34 0.21
CA GLY A 44 -9.63 8.22 1.29
C GLY A 44 -9.84 7.01 2.20
N ARG A 45 -10.50 5.95 1.72
CA ARG A 45 -10.72 4.70 2.48
C ARG A 45 -9.87 3.57 1.95
N TRP A 46 -9.30 2.80 2.86
CA TRP A 46 -8.53 1.59 2.55
C TRP A 46 -9.45 0.41 2.27
N HIS A 47 -9.22 -0.29 1.16
CA HIS A 47 -9.94 -1.51 0.80
C HIS A 47 -8.96 -2.63 0.51
N LEU A 48 -9.31 -3.85 0.95
CA LEU A 48 -8.53 -5.04 0.63
C LEU A 48 -8.46 -5.22 -0.88
N VAL A 49 -7.28 -5.56 -1.40
CA VAL A 49 -7.09 -5.98 -2.79
C VAL A 49 -7.18 -7.51 -2.85
N PRO A 50 -8.34 -8.09 -3.22
CA PRO A 50 -8.54 -9.53 -3.16
C PRO A 50 -7.71 -10.32 -4.19
N GLU A 51 -7.21 -9.66 -5.24
CA GLU A 51 -6.37 -10.26 -6.27
C GLU A 51 -4.95 -10.55 -5.79
N ILE A 52 -4.50 -9.91 -4.70
CA ILE A 52 -3.20 -10.19 -4.07
C ILE A 52 -3.47 -11.12 -2.87
N PRO A 53 -3.12 -12.42 -2.96
CA PRO A 53 -3.30 -13.34 -1.85
C PRO A 53 -2.38 -12.97 -0.69
N ALA A 54 -2.83 -13.27 0.53
CA ALA A 54 -2.02 -13.07 1.72
C ALA A 54 -0.74 -13.93 1.67
N SER A 55 0.36 -13.39 2.21
CA SER A 55 1.67 -14.05 2.22
C SER A 55 2.45 -13.70 3.48
N ASP A 56 3.21 -14.65 4.01
CA ASP A 56 4.16 -14.37 5.11
C ASP A 56 5.39 -13.58 4.63
N ASP A 57 5.63 -13.55 3.32
CA ASP A 57 6.70 -12.78 2.68
C ASP A 57 6.24 -11.36 2.35
N PHE A 58 6.66 -10.39 3.16
CA PHE A 58 6.40 -8.96 2.96
C PHE A 58 6.96 -8.43 1.63
N GLU A 59 8.17 -8.85 1.23
CA GLU A 59 8.82 -8.36 0.02
C GLU A 59 8.06 -8.82 -1.24
N ALA A 60 7.48 -10.02 -1.20
CA ALA A 60 6.59 -10.47 -2.26
C ALA A 60 5.36 -9.54 -2.42
N GLN A 61 4.75 -9.13 -1.30
CA GLN A 61 3.61 -8.20 -1.30
C GLN A 61 4.02 -6.81 -1.81
N LEU A 62 5.16 -6.29 -1.37
CA LEU A 62 5.72 -5.03 -1.87
C LEU A 62 6.00 -5.09 -3.38
N GLY A 63 6.45 -6.24 -3.87
CA GLY A 63 6.69 -6.49 -5.28
C GLY A 63 5.43 -6.33 -6.16
N HIS A 64 4.28 -6.82 -5.70
CA HIS A 64 3.01 -6.66 -6.44
C HIS A 64 2.61 -5.18 -6.58
N VAL A 65 2.77 -4.40 -5.51
CA VAL A 65 2.43 -2.97 -5.50
C VAL A 65 3.39 -2.18 -6.39
N THR A 66 4.69 -2.38 -6.22
CA THR A 66 5.72 -1.60 -6.96
C THR A 66 5.79 -1.92 -8.44
N ARG A 67 5.44 -3.13 -8.86
CA ARG A 67 5.31 -3.49 -10.28
C ARG A 67 3.96 -3.10 -10.88
N ASN A 68 2.99 -2.74 -10.04
CA ASN A 68 1.62 -2.38 -10.41
C ASN A 68 0.98 -3.38 -11.40
N GLU A 69 1.13 -4.68 -11.13
CA GLU A 69 0.71 -5.76 -12.04
C GLU A 69 -0.79 -5.72 -12.35
N LEU A 70 -1.58 -5.16 -11.44
CA LEU A 70 -3.04 -5.05 -11.53
C LEU A 70 -3.51 -3.69 -12.06
N GLY A 71 -2.63 -2.69 -12.17
CA GLY A 71 -2.98 -1.33 -12.60
C GLY A 71 -3.86 -0.56 -11.61
N ILE A 72 -3.86 -0.95 -10.33
CA ILE A 72 -4.71 -0.38 -9.27
C ILE A 72 -3.95 0.57 -8.32
N PHE A 73 -2.62 0.60 -8.40
CA PHE A 73 -1.73 1.44 -7.57
C PHE A 73 -1.03 2.52 -8.40
#